data_AF-A0A6B2LF01-F1
#
_entry.id   AF-A0A6B2LF01-F1
#
_cell.length_a   1.000
_cell.length_b   1.000
_cell.length_c   1.000
_cell.angle_alpha   90.00
_cell.angle_beta   90.00
_cell.angle_gamma   90.00
#
_symmetry.space_group_name_H-M   'P 1'
#
loop_
_entity.id
_entity.type
_entity.pdbx_description
1 polymer ?
#
loop_
_entity_poly.entity_id
_entity_poly.type
_entity_poly.pdbx_seq_one_letter_code
_entity_poly.pdbx_strand_id
1 'polypeptide(L)'
;MGDVIVKHIQGLMVSEYGLEEVLLPLHPEDGPKNNIFVSPNWQTAERLMLLIQGSGAVRAGQWARALCINESLDIGSVLPYIKECQNLSYGVIVFNPNLNSQPKKAPQVLRSTFLTETSNPFKSKPGEVEIPENESPPKHVIYVWDNFVEKSKTKVSVVAHSAGGHGTCILLKSRAKSFHSKVCGIAFTDSAHYCNPSDPEHQRFFLTTKAKNWVKSDEPLDTLIATLKHVRVSAET
;
A
#
# COMPACT_ATOMS: atom_id res chain seq x y z
N MET A 1 -0.30 -4.32 22.11
CA MET A 1 -0.42 -5.59 21.35
C MET A 1 -0.23 -5.39 19.85
N GLY A 2 -0.96 -4.48 19.19
CA GLY A 2 -0.78 -4.25 17.74
C GLY A 2 0.64 -3.82 17.32
N ASP A 3 1.35 -3.07 18.16
CA ASP A 3 2.73 -2.64 17.85
C ASP A 3 3.74 -3.79 17.85
N VAL A 4 3.47 -4.86 18.60
CA VAL A 4 4.28 -6.08 18.60
C VAL A 4 4.06 -6.85 17.29
N ILE A 5 2.80 -6.92 16.84
CA ILE A 5 2.42 -7.58 15.58
C ILE A 5 3.04 -6.88 14.38
N VAL A 6 3.01 -5.54 14.33
CA VAL A 6 3.65 -4.78 13.26
C VAL A 6 5.12 -5.17 13.11
N LYS A 7 5.86 -5.15 14.22
CA LYS A 7 7.29 -5.47 14.22
C LYS A 7 7.55 -6.91 13.85
N HIS A 8 6.69 -7.82 14.31
CA HIS A 8 6.82 -9.22 13.96
C HIS A 8 6.62 -9.41 12.45
N ILE A 9 5.56 -8.86 11.86
CA ILE A 9 5.32 -8.93 10.41
C ILE A 9 6.47 -8.29 9.61
N GLN A 10 6.94 -7.11 10.01
CA GLN A 10 8.08 -6.46 9.35
C GLN A 10 9.37 -7.27 9.51
N GLY A 11 9.58 -7.85 10.69
CA GLY A 11 10.68 -8.77 10.95
C GLY A 11 10.62 -10.01 10.05
N LEU A 12 9.44 -10.61 9.86
CA LEU A 12 9.22 -11.74 8.94
C LEU A 12 9.51 -11.32 7.49
N MET A 13 8.99 -10.16 7.04
CA MET A 13 9.27 -9.64 5.69
C MET A 13 10.77 -9.57 5.40
N VAL A 14 11.58 -9.13 6.37
CA VAL A 14 13.03 -9.05 6.23
C VAL A 14 13.69 -10.42 6.37
N SER A 15 13.43 -11.13 7.46
CA SER A 15 14.18 -12.33 7.84
C SER A 15 13.77 -13.59 7.09
N GLU A 16 12.49 -13.78 6.79
CA GLU A 16 11.97 -14.97 6.11
C GLU A 16 11.75 -14.74 4.62
N TYR A 17 11.30 -13.53 4.24
CA TYR A 17 11.01 -13.20 2.85
C TYR A 17 12.13 -12.39 2.17
N GLY A 18 13.17 -12.00 2.90
CA GLY A 18 14.35 -11.34 2.33
C GLY A 18 14.07 -9.94 1.75
N LEU A 19 12.98 -9.28 2.14
CA LEU A 19 12.73 -7.89 1.73
C LEU A 19 13.71 -6.95 2.43
N GLU A 20 14.09 -5.90 1.73
CA GLU A 20 14.91 -4.81 2.25
C GLU A 20 14.01 -3.68 2.77
N GLU A 21 14.27 -3.23 3.99
CA GLU A 21 13.64 -2.03 4.53
C GLU A 21 14.35 -0.79 3.97
N VAL A 22 13.60 0.09 3.31
CA VAL A 22 14.11 1.33 2.74
C VAL A 22 13.49 2.52 3.44
N LEU A 23 14.33 3.42 3.96
CA LEU A 23 13.90 4.64 4.63
C LEU A 23 13.67 5.78 3.64
N LEU A 24 12.57 6.50 3.83
CA LEU A 24 12.17 7.63 3.00
C LEU A 24 12.14 8.93 3.83
N PRO A 25 12.41 10.10 3.23
CA PRO A 25 12.81 10.29 1.82
C PRO A 25 14.21 9.70 1.52
N LEU A 26 14.47 9.37 0.25
CA LEU A 26 15.72 8.74 -0.21
C LEU A 26 16.96 9.63 -0.06
N HIS A 27 16.76 10.95 -0.04
CA HIS A 27 17.78 11.94 0.24
C HIS A 27 17.43 12.66 1.55
N PRO A 28 17.50 11.98 2.70
CA PRO A 28 17.11 12.58 3.95
C PRO A 28 18.22 13.52 4.43
N GLU A 29 17.86 14.76 4.74
CA GLU A 29 18.58 15.48 5.79
C GLU A 29 18.28 14.84 7.16
N ASP A 30 18.99 15.25 8.22
CA ASP A 30 18.62 14.85 9.58
C ASP A 30 17.16 15.23 9.84
N GLY A 31 16.30 14.22 10.01
CA GLY A 31 14.86 14.46 10.00
C GLY A 31 14.01 13.22 10.13
N PRO A 32 12.67 13.40 10.19
CA PRO A 32 11.73 12.32 10.36
C PRO A 32 11.69 11.43 9.11
N LYS A 33 11.48 10.12 9.31
CA LYS A 33 11.54 9.12 8.22
C LYS A 33 10.32 8.21 8.16
N ASN A 34 9.97 7.79 6.95
CA ASN A 34 9.03 6.69 6.65
C ASN A 34 9.83 5.43 6.26
N ASN A 35 9.22 4.25 6.28
CA ASN A 35 9.81 3.02 5.75
C ASN A 35 8.89 2.32 4.74
N ILE A 36 9.48 1.78 3.68
CA ILE A 36 8.84 0.80 2.79
C ILE A 36 9.66 -0.48 2.77
N PHE A 37 9.11 -1.55 2.19
CA PHE A 37 9.83 -2.81 2.02
C PHE A 37 9.84 -3.22 0.56
N VAL A 38 11.01 -3.58 0.03
CA VAL A 38 11.19 -3.93 -1.38
C VAL A 38 11.91 -5.28 -1.51
N SER A 39 11.53 -6.11 -2.48
CA SER A 39 12.24 -7.39 -2.72
C SER A 39 13.53 -7.16 -3.49
N PRO A 40 14.62 -7.92 -3.30
CA PRO A 40 15.91 -7.64 -3.95
C PRO A 40 15.88 -7.56 -5.49
N ASN A 41 14.93 -8.27 -6.12
CA ASN A 41 14.70 -8.28 -7.56
C ASN A 41 13.72 -7.18 -8.05
N TRP A 42 13.28 -6.23 -7.21
CA TRP A 42 12.22 -5.27 -7.56
C TRP A 42 12.54 -4.44 -8.82
N GLN A 43 13.82 -4.16 -9.09
CA GLN A 43 14.28 -3.42 -10.29
C GLN A 43 14.41 -4.29 -11.54
N THR A 44 14.71 -5.57 -11.36
CA THR A 44 15.11 -6.49 -12.44
C THR A 44 13.99 -7.44 -12.85
N ALA A 45 12.98 -7.62 -12.00
CA ALA A 45 11.84 -8.47 -12.28
C ALA A 45 11.00 -7.94 -13.46
N GLU A 46 10.48 -8.86 -14.26
CA GLU A 46 9.57 -8.54 -15.37
C GLU A 46 8.19 -8.07 -14.91
N ARG A 47 7.80 -8.50 -13.70
CA ARG A 47 6.53 -8.16 -13.05
C ARG A 47 6.78 -7.66 -11.63
N LEU A 48 6.06 -6.62 -11.24
CA LEU A 48 6.16 -5.95 -9.94
C LEU A 48 4.79 -5.90 -9.28
N MET A 49 4.71 -6.32 -8.03
CA MET A 49 3.55 -6.24 -7.18
C MET A 49 3.66 -5.05 -6.23
N LEU A 50 2.67 -4.15 -6.26
CA LEU A 50 2.55 -3.06 -5.29
C LEU A 50 1.48 -3.42 -4.26
N LEU A 51 1.86 -3.46 -2.98
CA LEU A 51 0.98 -3.79 -1.85
C LEU A 51 0.71 -2.53 -1.03
N ILE A 52 -0.52 -2.03 -1.10
CA ILE A 52 -0.92 -0.74 -0.51
C ILE A 52 -2.04 -0.96 0.50
N GLN A 53 -1.70 -0.78 1.77
CA GLN A 53 -2.64 -0.95 2.89
C GLN A 53 -3.68 0.16 3.00
N GLY A 54 -4.70 -0.10 3.82
CA GLY A 54 -5.72 0.87 4.22
C GLY A 54 -5.25 1.91 5.23
N SER A 55 -6.19 2.70 5.73
CA SER A 55 -5.95 3.72 6.76
C SER A 55 -6.08 3.14 8.18
N GLY A 56 -5.82 3.99 9.18
CA GLY A 56 -5.94 3.62 10.59
C GLY A 56 -4.60 3.17 11.19
N ALA A 57 -4.68 2.44 12.29
CA ALA A 57 -3.51 2.07 13.10
C ALA A 57 -2.71 0.89 12.52
N VAL A 58 -2.68 0.73 11.20
CA VAL A 58 -1.89 -0.28 10.46
C VAL A 58 -0.64 0.36 9.86
N ARG A 59 0.38 -0.47 9.58
CA ARG A 59 1.71 -0.13 9.04
C ARG A 59 2.14 -1.16 8.03
N ALA A 60 3.17 -0.82 7.23
CA ALA A 60 3.65 -1.66 6.14
C ALA A 60 3.68 -3.13 6.55
N GLY A 61 2.99 -3.95 5.74
CA GLY A 61 2.84 -5.37 5.99
C GLY A 61 1.47 -5.79 6.52
N GLN A 62 0.62 -4.88 7.01
CA GLN A 62 -0.68 -5.22 7.61
C GLN A 62 -1.88 -4.74 6.80
N TRP A 63 -2.83 -5.64 6.59
CA TRP A 63 -4.17 -5.32 6.11
C TRP A 63 -5.06 -4.89 7.27
N ALA A 64 -5.13 -5.68 8.34
CA ALA A 64 -5.98 -5.41 9.50
C ALA A 64 -5.40 -5.96 10.80
N ARG A 65 -5.35 -5.12 11.84
CA ARG A 65 -4.89 -5.53 13.19
C ARG A 65 -5.79 -6.57 13.83
N ALA A 66 -7.10 -6.42 13.70
CA ALA A 66 -8.06 -7.35 14.29
C ALA A 66 -7.87 -8.76 13.72
N LEU A 67 -7.70 -8.89 12.40
CA LEU A 67 -7.46 -10.19 11.75
C LEU A 67 -6.12 -10.79 12.16
N CYS A 68 -5.06 -9.98 12.26
CA CYS A 68 -3.76 -10.47 12.75
C CYS A 68 -3.81 -11.01 14.20
N ILE A 69 -4.66 -10.42 15.06
CA ILE A 69 -4.77 -10.81 16.48
C ILE A 69 -5.70 -12.00 16.65
N ASN A 70 -6.86 -11.96 15.98
CA ASN A 70 -7.97 -12.85 16.27
C ASN A 70 -8.03 -14.06 15.34
N GLU A 71 -7.47 -13.97 14.12
CA GLU A 71 -7.55 -15.02 13.11
C GLU A 71 -6.15 -15.58 12.80
N SER A 72 -5.38 -14.89 11.95
CA SER A 72 -4.02 -15.29 11.59
C SER A 72 -3.25 -14.15 10.92
N LEU A 73 -1.92 -14.26 10.91
CA LEU A 73 -1.10 -13.37 10.09
C LEU A 73 -1.35 -13.58 8.59
N ASP A 74 -1.65 -14.80 8.16
CA ASP A 74 -1.92 -15.08 6.75
C ASP A 74 -3.09 -14.24 6.23
N ILE A 75 -4.17 -14.13 7.00
CA ILE A 75 -5.34 -13.35 6.60
C ILE A 75 -5.11 -11.85 6.84
N GLY A 76 -4.50 -11.51 7.97
CA GLY A 76 -4.37 -10.11 8.41
C GLY A 76 -3.21 -9.32 7.78
N SER A 77 -2.32 -9.97 7.02
CA SER A 77 -1.07 -9.38 6.54
C SER A 77 -0.82 -9.62 5.05
N VAL A 78 0.21 -8.95 4.54
CA VAL A 78 0.65 -9.10 3.16
C VAL A 78 1.47 -10.38 2.91
N LEU A 79 1.82 -11.14 3.95
CA LEU A 79 2.83 -12.22 3.86
C LEU A 79 2.48 -13.29 2.81
N PRO A 80 1.22 -13.77 2.67
CA PRO A 80 0.89 -14.71 1.61
C PRO A 80 1.06 -14.13 0.20
N TYR A 81 0.79 -12.83 0.01
CA TYR A 81 1.03 -12.15 -1.26
C TYR A 81 2.52 -12.12 -1.59
N ILE A 82 3.38 -11.85 -0.61
CA ILE A 82 4.84 -11.86 -0.79
C ILE A 82 5.31 -13.27 -1.16
N LYS A 83 4.85 -14.30 -0.43
CA LYS A 83 5.16 -15.70 -0.71
C LYS A 83 4.82 -16.09 -2.15
N GLU A 84 3.62 -15.75 -2.59
CA GLU A 84 3.18 -16.06 -3.95
C GLU A 84 3.95 -15.27 -5.01
N CYS A 85 4.25 -14.00 -4.75
CA CYS A 85 5.11 -13.21 -5.63
C CYS A 85 6.50 -13.84 -5.77
N GLN A 86 7.09 -14.38 -4.71
CA GLN A 86 8.38 -15.09 -4.79
C GLN A 86 8.27 -16.37 -5.63
N ASN A 87 7.23 -17.17 -5.45
CA ASN A 87 6.97 -18.37 -6.26
C ASN A 87 6.89 -18.04 -7.77
N LEU A 88 6.32 -16.88 -8.09
CA LEU A 88 6.15 -16.39 -9.45
C LEU A 88 7.31 -15.53 -9.96
N SER A 89 8.38 -15.35 -9.16
CA SER A 89 9.52 -14.48 -9.48
C SER A 89 9.16 -13.01 -9.73
N TYR A 90 8.11 -12.51 -9.06
CA TYR A 90 7.73 -11.10 -9.11
C TYR A 90 8.64 -10.29 -8.18
N GLY A 91 8.89 -9.04 -8.55
CA GLY A 91 9.32 -8.02 -7.61
C GLY A 91 8.16 -7.59 -6.71
N VAL A 92 8.45 -7.11 -5.51
CA VAL A 92 7.44 -6.63 -4.55
C VAL A 92 7.86 -5.28 -3.97
N ILE A 93 6.89 -4.37 -3.81
CA ILE A 93 7.02 -3.15 -3.01
C ILE A 93 5.82 -3.05 -2.06
N VAL A 94 6.10 -3.01 -0.76
CA VAL A 94 5.11 -2.82 0.31
C VAL A 94 5.17 -1.39 0.81
N PHE A 95 4.05 -0.68 0.68
CA PHE A 95 3.95 0.75 1.01
C PHE A 95 3.63 0.95 2.50
N ASN A 96 3.95 2.14 3.04
CA ASN A 96 3.53 2.58 4.37
C ASN A 96 2.86 3.95 4.33
N PRO A 97 1.64 4.05 3.76
CA PRO A 97 0.97 5.32 3.53
C PRO A 97 0.55 6.06 4.82
N ASN A 98 0.58 5.39 5.99
CA ASN A 98 0.04 5.94 7.25
C ASN A 98 1.11 6.54 8.19
N LEU A 99 2.40 6.44 7.83
CA LEU A 99 3.49 7.04 8.61
C LEU A 99 3.91 8.36 7.93
N ASN A 100 3.25 9.46 8.27
CA ASN A 100 3.43 10.74 7.58
C ASN A 100 4.07 11.83 8.46
N SER A 101 4.27 11.54 9.74
CA SER A 101 4.84 12.45 10.73
C SER A 101 5.51 11.67 11.87
N GLN A 102 6.44 12.32 12.58
CA GLN A 102 7.09 11.78 13.78
C GLN A 102 7.25 12.86 14.87
N PRO A 103 7.34 12.49 16.15
CA PRO A 103 7.57 13.46 17.23
C PRO A 103 8.90 14.22 17.08
N LYS A 104 8.91 15.54 17.40
CA LYS A 104 10.11 16.41 17.35
C LYS A 104 11.32 15.93 18.17
N LYS A 105 11.11 15.07 19.18
CA LYS A 105 12.16 14.48 20.04
C LYS A 105 12.18 12.96 19.93
N ALA A 106 12.13 12.41 18.72
CA ALA A 106 12.37 10.99 18.53
C ALA A 106 13.83 10.66 18.92
N PRO A 107 14.11 9.60 19.70
CA PRO A 107 15.47 9.14 19.91
C PRO A 107 16.14 8.85 18.56
N GLN A 108 17.40 9.28 18.37
CA GLN A 108 18.17 9.08 17.12
C GLN A 108 18.32 7.59 16.73
N VAL A 109 18.05 6.67 17.66
CA VAL A 109 17.94 5.25 17.36
C VAL A 109 16.49 4.97 16.94
N LEU A 110 16.25 4.91 15.63
CA LEU A 110 15.05 4.32 15.02
C LEU A 110 14.93 2.84 15.44
N ARG A 111 14.56 2.58 16.70
CA ARG A 111 13.95 1.30 17.03
C ARG A 111 12.54 1.37 16.46
N SER A 112 12.18 0.36 15.68
CA SER A 112 10.84 0.13 15.10
C SER A 112 9.67 0.26 16.08
N THR A 113 9.96 0.42 17.38
CA THR A 113 9.06 0.75 18.49
C THR A 113 8.29 2.07 18.34
N PHE A 114 8.86 3.12 17.73
CA PHE A 114 8.19 4.43 17.67
C PHE A 114 7.43 4.68 16.37
N LEU A 115 7.53 3.77 15.38
CA LEU A 115 6.88 3.91 14.09
C LEU A 115 5.36 3.61 14.15
N THR A 116 4.84 3.12 15.28
CA THR A 116 3.51 2.50 15.38
C THR A 116 2.44 3.36 16.06
N GLU A 117 2.79 4.51 16.64
CA GLU A 117 1.84 5.40 17.35
C GLU A 117 1.19 6.46 16.45
N THR A 118 0.42 6.08 15.43
CA THR A 118 -0.53 7.05 14.84
C THR A 118 -1.96 6.51 14.82
N SER A 119 -2.75 6.99 15.79
CA SER A 119 -4.20 7.00 15.72
C SER A 119 -4.64 8.21 14.91
N ASN A 120 -5.28 7.94 13.77
CA ASN A 120 -5.81 8.86 12.76
C ASN A 120 -4.74 9.52 11.83
N PRO A 121 -4.54 9.00 10.60
CA PRO A 121 -3.57 9.55 9.64
C PRO A 121 -3.95 10.93 9.06
N PHE A 122 -5.10 11.49 9.46
CA PHE A 122 -5.62 12.77 8.93
C PHE A 122 -5.53 13.95 9.90
N LYS A 123 -4.95 13.77 11.11
CA LYS A 123 -4.74 14.87 12.07
C LYS A 123 -3.27 14.95 12.47
N SER A 124 -2.61 16.04 12.13
CA SER A 124 -1.31 16.39 12.68
C SER A 124 -1.46 16.61 14.19
N LYS A 125 -0.70 15.86 15.00
CA LYS A 125 -0.68 16.11 16.45
C LYS A 125 0.24 17.30 16.74
N PRO A 126 -0.12 18.16 17.73
CA PRO A 126 0.78 19.21 18.20
C PRO A 126 2.13 18.59 18.62
N GLY A 127 3.24 19.07 18.03
CA GLY A 127 4.59 18.62 18.36
C GLY A 127 5.17 17.51 17.47
N GLU A 128 4.46 17.09 16.43
CA GLU A 128 5.01 16.26 15.36
C GLU A 128 5.63 17.11 14.23
N VAL A 129 6.58 16.53 13.52
CA VAL A 129 7.17 17.02 12.27
C VAL A 129 6.72 16.10 11.16
N GLU A 130 6.19 16.67 10.08
CA GLU A 130 5.81 15.91 8.89
C GLU A 130 7.05 15.35 8.18
N ILE A 131 6.89 14.18 7.57
CA ILE A 131 7.97 13.54 6.81
C ILE A 131 7.98 14.16 5.41
N PRO A 132 9.08 14.82 5.00
CA PRO A 132 9.15 15.52 3.72
C PRO A 132 8.74 14.62 2.54
N GLU A 133 7.92 15.18 1.64
CA GLU A 133 7.36 14.53 0.44
C GLU A 133 6.43 13.34 0.72
N ASN A 134 6.28 12.96 1.99
CA ASN A 134 5.48 11.84 2.49
C ASN A 134 4.47 12.32 3.55
N GLU A 135 4.06 13.59 3.51
CA GLU A 135 3.24 14.24 4.54
C GLU A 135 1.78 13.75 4.55
N SER A 136 1.38 12.97 3.55
CA SER A 136 0.05 12.37 3.51
C SER A 136 0.04 11.02 2.78
N PRO A 137 -0.99 10.17 2.98
CA PRO A 137 -1.11 8.90 2.27
C PRO A 137 -0.99 9.03 0.74
N PRO A 138 -1.68 9.98 0.06
CA PRO A 138 -1.53 10.13 -1.39
C PRO A 138 -0.14 10.60 -1.81
N LYS A 139 0.48 11.51 -1.05
CA LYS A 139 1.85 11.97 -1.34
C LYS A 139 2.86 10.83 -1.23
N HIS A 140 2.76 10.00 -0.20
CA HIS A 140 3.61 8.82 -0.04
C HIS A 140 3.47 7.84 -1.23
N VAL A 141 2.23 7.55 -1.67
CA VAL A 141 2.01 6.66 -2.83
C VAL A 141 2.64 7.23 -4.11
N ILE A 142 2.49 8.54 -4.35
CA ILE A 142 3.14 9.23 -5.48
C ILE A 142 4.66 9.18 -5.34
N TYR A 143 5.21 9.46 -4.16
CA TYR A 143 6.64 9.48 -3.91
C TYR A 143 7.30 8.13 -4.21
N VAL A 144 6.72 7.04 -3.69
CA VAL A 144 7.22 5.69 -3.95
C VAL A 144 7.10 5.33 -5.43
N TRP A 145 6.01 5.71 -6.10
CA TRP A 145 5.89 5.51 -7.53
C TRP A 145 6.99 6.24 -8.31
N ASP A 146 7.20 7.53 -8.06
CA ASP A 146 8.13 8.38 -8.80
C ASP A 146 9.58 7.92 -8.62
N ASN A 147 9.94 7.46 -7.42
CA ASN A 147 11.31 7.08 -7.09
C ASN A 147 11.65 5.62 -7.42
N PHE A 148 10.68 4.70 -7.33
CA PHE A 148 10.92 3.28 -7.51
C PHE A 148 10.33 2.75 -8.82
N VAL A 149 9.12 3.15 -9.20
CA VAL A 149 8.41 2.50 -10.32
C VAL A 149 8.60 3.24 -11.65
N GLU A 150 8.62 4.58 -11.64
CA GLU A 150 8.56 5.43 -12.84
C GLU A 150 9.65 5.09 -13.86
N LYS A 151 10.88 4.85 -13.41
CA LYS A 151 12.04 4.58 -14.27
C LYS A 151 12.14 3.12 -14.74
N SER A 152 11.40 2.19 -14.14
CA SER A 152 11.43 0.77 -14.51
C SER A 152 10.67 0.50 -15.82
N LYS A 153 10.95 -0.60 -16.53
CA LYS A 153 10.09 -1.05 -17.66
C LYS A 153 9.11 -2.15 -17.26
N THR A 154 9.06 -2.44 -15.97
CA THR A 154 8.37 -3.59 -15.39
C THR A 154 6.85 -3.46 -15.49
N LYS A 155 6.17 -4.59 -15.71
CA LYS A 155 4.69 -4.64 -15.66
C LYS A 155 4.23 -4.67 -14.22
N VAL A 156 3.25 -3.84 -13.89
CA VAL A 156 2.86 -3.59 -12.51
C VAL A 156 1.46 -4.12 -12.23
N SER A 157 1.32 -4.90 -11.16
CA SER A 157 0.03 -5.24 -10.54
C SER A 157 -0.08 -4.52 -9.20
N VAL A 158 -1.30 -4.10 -8.84
CA VAL A 158 -1.55 -3.40 -7.58
C VAL A 158 -2.59 -4.14 -6.76
N VAL A 159 -2.30 -4.41 -5.49
CA VAL A 159 -3.28 -4.80 -4.49
C VAL A 159 -3.43 -3.63 -3.52
N ALA A 160 -4.64 -3.09 -3.42
CA ALA A 160 -4.92 -1.90 -2.62
C ALA A 160 -6.14 -2.12 -1.71
N HIS A 161 -5.89 -2.14 -0.40
CA HIS A 161 -6.93 -2.37 0.60
C HIS A 161 -7.53 -1.05 1.09
N SER A 162 -8.86 -0.98 1.20
CA SER A 162 -9.59 0.13 1.82
C SER A 162 -9.10 1.50 1.32
N ALA A 163 -8.67 2.40 2.21
CA ALA A 163 -8.15 3.72 1.85
C ALA A 163 -6.90 3.71 0.95
N GLY A 164 -6.17 2.59 0.87
CA GLY A 164 -5.08 2.40 -0.08
C GLY A 164 -5.55 2.59 -1.52
N GLY A 165 -6.80 2.22 -1.81
CA GLY A 165 -7.37 2.43 -3.14
C GLY A 165 -7.60 3.91 -3.50
N HIS A 166 -7.82 4.78 -2.51
CA HIS A 166 -7.87 6.22 -2.77
C HIS A 166 -6.51 6.76 -3.23
N GLY A 167 -5.43 6.35 -2.57
CA GLY A 167 -4.06 6.68 -2.98
C GLY A 167 -3.74 6.17 -4.39
N THR A 168 -4.15 4.94 -4.70
CA THR A 168 -4.00 4.36 -6.05
C THR A 168 -4.78 5.14 -7.11
N CYS A 169 -6.01 5.58 -6.83
CA CYS A 169 -6.79 6.40 -7.76
C CYS A 169 -6.16 7.77 -8.01
N ILE A 170 -5.62 8.41 -6.96
CA ILE A 170 -4.87 9.66 -7.11
C ILE A 170 -3.63 9.43 -7.97
N LEU A 171 -2.88 8.36 -7.74
CA LEU A 171 -1.72 8.00 -8.54
C LEU A 171 -2.09 7.79 -10.03
N LEU A 172 -3.15 7.02 -10.30
CA LEU A 172 -3.69 6.82 -11.66
C LEU A 172 -4.01 8.15 -12.35
N LYS A 173 -4.64 9.09 -11.63
CA LYS A 173 -4.98 10.42 -12.13
C LYS A 173 -3.75 11.30 -12.37
N SER A 174 -2.79 11.30 -11.44
CA SER A 174 -1.63 12.20 -11.43
C SER A 174 -0.45 11.72 -12.29
N ARG A 175 -0.37 10.43 -12.60
CA ARG A 175 0.70 9.81 -13.41
C ARG A 175 0.14 9.02 -14.60
N ALA A 176 -0.98 9.47 -15.16
CA ALA A 176 -1.78 8.75 -16.15
C ALA A 176 -0.95 8.07 -17.27
N LYS A 177 -0.02 8.79 -17.90
CA LYS A 177 0.79 8.26 -19.01
C LYS A 177 1.65 7.06 -18.59
N SER A 178 2.45 7.20 -17.53
CA SER A 178 3.31 6.12 -17.06
C SER A 178 2.51 5.01 -16.41
N PHE A 179 1.46 5.35 -15.65
CA PHE A 179 0.55 4.39 -15.02
C PHE A 179 -0.14 3.48 -16.05
N HIS A 180 -0.76 4.04 -17.09
CA HIS A 180 -1.45 3.26 -18.12
C HIS A 180 -0.51 2.33 -18.91
N SER A 181 0.75 2.72 -19.10
CA SER A 181 1.73 1.91 -19.85
C SER A 181 2.30 0.72 -19.05
N LYS A 182 2.39 0.86 -17.73
CA LYS A 182 3.00 -0.13 -16.83
C LYS A 182 1.98 -1.01 -16.11
N VAL A 183 0.86 -0.45 -15.63
CA VAL A 183 -0.08 -1.16 -14.77
C VAL A 183 -1.01 -2.06 -15.59
N CYS A 184 -0.95 -3.36 -15.33
CA CYS A 184 -1.78 -4.36 -15.99
C CYS A 184 -3.13 -4.57 -15.30
N GLY A 185 -3.20 -4.39 -13.98
CA GLY A 185 -4.46 -4.43 -13.26
C GLY A 185 -4.37 -4.01 -11.80
N ILE A 186 -5.53 -3.74 -11.21
CA ILE A 186 -5.69 -3.37 -9.80
C ILE A 186 -6.71 -4.30 -9.13
N ALA A 187 -6.31 -4.94 -8.05
CA ALA A 187 -7.20 -5.65 -7.14
C ALA A 187 -7.44 -4.78 -5.90
N PHE A 188 -8.64 -4.22 -5.81
CA PHE A 188 -9.08 -3.54 -4.61
C PHE A 188 -9.75 -4.52 -3.66
N THR A 189 -9.49 -4.36 -2.36
CA THR A 189 -10.16 -5.14 -1.30
C THR A 189 -10.88 -4.19 -0.36
N ASP A 190 -12.21 -4.24 -0.36
CA ASP A 190 -13.11 -3.38 0.42
C ASP A 190 -12.78 -1.88 0.29
N SER A 191 -12.46 -1.44 -0.94
CA SER A 191 -12.07 -0.06 -1.19
C SER A 191 -13.29 0.83 -1.42
N ALA A 192 -13.41 1.89 -0.63
CA ALA A 192 -14.41 2.95 -0.80
C ALA A 192 -13.95 4.05 -1.79
N HIS A 193 -13.06 3.73 -2.73
CA HIS A 193 -12.63 4.70 -3.75
C HIS A 193 -13.82 5.16 -4.60
N TYR A 194 -13.84 6.47 -4.89
CA TYR A 194 -14.87 7.07 -5.70
C TYR A 194 -14.40 7.16 -7.16
N CYS A 195 -15.31 6.81 -8.06
CA CYS A 195 -15.20 7.10 -9.48
C CYS A 195 -16.43 7.94 -9.84
N ASN A 196 -16.22 9.23 -10.01
CA ASN A 196 -17.27 10.20 -10.33
C ASN A 196 -17.40 10.35 -11.85
N PRO A 197 -18.60 10.69 -12.37
CA PRO A 197 -18.75 11.01 -13.78
C PRO A 197 -17.85 12.15 -14.27
N SER A 198 -17.46 13.06 -13.36
CA SER A 198 -16.54 14.17 -13.63
C SER A 198 -15.05 13.80 -13.60
N ASP A 199 -14.70 12.57 -13.22
CA ASP A 199 -13.30 12.13 -13.26
C ASP A 199 -12.82 11.96 -14.70
N PRO A 200 -11.50 12.15 -14.96
CA PRO A 200 -10.94 12.03 -16.29
C PRO A 200 -11.29 10.69 -16.96
N GLU A 201 -11.59 10.72 -18.25
CA GLU A 201 -12.02 9.54 -18.99
C GLU A 201 -11.02 8.38 -18.90
N HIS A 202 -9.72 8.65 -19.00
CA HIS A 202 -8.68 7.62 -18.88
C HIS A 202 -8.75 6.89 -17.52
N GLN A 203 -9.03 7.61 -16.44
CA GLN A 203 -9.16 7.03 -15.10
C GLN A 203 -10.41 6.14 -15.03
N ARG A 204 -11.56 6.67 -15.47
CA ARG A 204 -12.83 5.92 -15.48
C ARG A 204 -12.70 4.64 -16.32
N PHE A 205 -12.12 4.75 -17.51
CA PHE A 205 -11.88 3.63 -18.42
C PHE A 205 -10.96 2.58 -17.81
N PHE A 206 -9.87 2.99 -17.14
CA PHE A 206 -8.97 2.04 -16.49
C PHE A 206 -9.69 1.28 -15.36
N LEU A 207 -10.46 1.99 -14.52
CA LEU A 207 -11.16 1.38 -13.39
C LEU A 207 -12.28 0.42 -13.81
N THR A 208 -12.88 0.58 -14.99
CA THR A 208 -13.90 -0.34 -15.50
C THR A 208 -13.34 -1.52 -16.28
N THR A 209 -12.10 -1.43 -16.79
CA THR A 209 -11.52 -2.45 -17.69
C THR A 209 -10.38 -3.25 -17.07
N LYS A 210 -9.65 -2.67 -16.10
CA LYS A 210 -8.43 -3.24 -15.51
C LYS A 210 -8.45 -3.27 -13.99
N ALA A 211 -9.55 -2.90 -13.35
CA ALA A 211 -9.68 -2.98 -11.90
C ALA A 211 -10.88 -3.82 -11.49
N LYS A 212 -10.75 -4.50 -10.35
CA LYS A 212 -11.83 -5.20 -9.65
C LYS A 212 -11.80 -4.84 -8.18
N ASN A 213 -12.96 -4.64 -7.58
CA ASN A 213 -13.12 -4.35 -6.16
C ASN A 213 -13.92 -5.45 -5.48
N TRP A 214 -13.22 -6.30 -4.72
CA TRP A 214 -13.84 -7.34 -3.92
C TRP A 214 -14.41 -6.73 -2.65
N VAL A 215 -15.72 -6.91 -2.46
CA VAL A 215 -16.46 -6.35 -1.32
C VAL A 215 -17.23 -7.44 -0.62
N LYS A 216 -17.37 -7.29 0.70
CA LYS A 216 -18.10 -8.25 1.53
C LYS A 216 -19.53 -8.46 1.00
N SER A 217 -19.89 -9.71 0.76
CA SER A 217 -21.23 -10.11 0.30
C SER A 217 -21.48 -11.58 0.64
N ASP A 218 -22.76 -11.95 0.72
CA ASP A 218 -23.20 -13.34 0.93
C ASP A 218 -23.30 -14.14 -0.39
N GLU A 219 -23.00 -13.50 -1.52
CA GLU A 219 -22.97 -14.13 -2.84
C GLU A 219 -21.67 -14.93 -3.06
N PRO A 220 -21.65 -15.95 -3.93
CA PRO A 220 -20.43 -16.69 -4.27
C PRO A 220 -19.29 -15.78 -4.76
N LEU A 221 -18.04 -16.19 -4.52
CA LEU A 221 -16.85 -15.44 -4.91
C LEU A 221 -16.91 -15.04 -6.40
N ASP A 222 -16.49 -13.81 -6.69
CA ASP A 222 -16.49 -13.22 -8.04
C ASP A 222 -17.86 -12.89 -8.65
N THR A 223 -18.97 -13.09 -7.92
CA THR A 223 -20.30 -12.66 -8.37
C THR A 223 -20.34 -11.14 -8.56
N LEU A 224 -20.82 -10.68 -9.72
CA LEU A 224 -20.90 -9.25 -10.04
C LEU A 224 -21.97 -8.55 -9.19
N ILE A 225 -21.54 -7.57 -8.39
CA ILE A 225 -22.43 -6.77 -7.53
C ILE A 225 -22.81 -5.45 -8.20
N ALA A 226 -21.86 -4.76 -8.83
CA ALA A 226 -22.11 -3.49 -9.52
C ALA A 226 -21.04 -3.17 -10.56
N THR A 227 -21.41 -2.44 -11.62
CA THR A 227 -20.48 -2.00 -12.70
C THR A 227 -20.50 -0.50 -13.00
N LEU A 228 -21.52 0.23 -12.54
CA LEU A 228 -21.83 1.59 -13.01
C LEU A 228 -20.72 2.64 -12.76
N LYS A 229 -19.80 2.39 -11.83
CA LYS A 229 -18.69 3.32 -11.49
C LYS A 229 -17.31 2.64 -11.54
N HIS A 230 -17.27 1.38 -11.15
CA HIS A 230 -16.13 0.47 -11.22
C HIS A 230 -16.69 -0.96 -11.04
N VAL A 231 -15.91 -1.98 -11.39
CA VAL A 231 -16.32 -3.38 -11.24
C VAL A 231 -16.24 -3.78 -9.76
N ARG A 232 -17.38 -4.05 -9.13
CA ARG A 232 -17.50 -4.61 -7.78
C ARG A 232 -17.93 -6.06 -7.87
N VAL A 233 -17.21 -6.93 -7.18
CA VAL A 233 -17.49 -8.38 -7.13
C VAL A 233 -17.54 -8.85 -5.68
N SER A 234 -18.25 -9.95 -5.44
CA SER A 234 -18.35 -10.56 -4.12
C SER A 234 -17.01 -11.12 -3.66
N ALA A 235 -16.67 -10.89 -2.40
CA ALA A 235 -15.76 -11.73 -1.62
C ALA A 235 -16.59 -12.50 -0.60
N GLU A 236 -16.43 -13.83 -0.62
CA GLU A 236 -17.05 -14.74 0.35
C GLU A 236 -16.62 -14.36 1.77
N THR A 237 -17.55 -14.56 2.71
CA THR A 237 -17.39 -14.23 4.13
C THR A 237 -16.91 -15.40 4.96
#